data_AF-A0A7C3WXE6-F1
#
_entry.id   AF-A0A7C3WXE6-F1
#
_cell.length_a   1.000
_cell.length_b   1.000
_cell.length_c   1.000
_cell.angle_alpha   90.00
_cell.angle_beta   90.00
_cell.angle_gamma   90.00
#
_symmetry.space_group_name_H-M   'P 1'
#
loop_
_entity.id
_entity.type
_entity.pdbx_description
1 polymer ?
#
loop_
_entity_poly.entity_id
_entity_poly.type
_entity_poly.pdbx_seq_one_letter_code
_entity_poly.pdbx_strand_id
1 'polypeptide(L)'
;AVEIAERSGSSLQISHFMCVPNLGRAADLVYAAVDVLEKINKIIPLPGIPNQVLHRAYGVVDRALEKGLDVGLDFIPYVLGNTTVTQLYPPWALEGGTEALLRRLSDPEQRARIRRDVETTKARWPHWEPGSWASNYIKCLGWKMFSILSVGSEKNRHLEGRRIVELAREAGKDPFDFLADLTVDEEGAVTFLMGISPRPWSEKVFLKGQEHPQLSVGADVLFPEKGSPPQTAYGTFPRIFQHYVRELGLYTLENAVHRCTGLAASRYGLEDRGVIRKGAAADLVVFDFERIRDNSTYDDPRRYPDGIEWVMVNGKAVLQGGKYDAAALPGMVLAR
;
A
#
# COMPACT_ATOMS: atom_id res chain seq x y z
N ALA A 1 3.94 -1.29 18.92
CA ALA A 1 3.06 -2.41 18.56
C ALA A 1 3.41 -3.66 19.35
N VAL A 2 4.60 -4.26 19.17
CA VAL A 2 5.03 -5.46 19.92
C VAL A 2 4.91 -5.30 21.43
N GLU A 3 5.37 -4.20 22.01
CA GLU A 3 5.23 -3.93 23.45
C GLU A 3 3.77 -3.94 23.94
N ILE A 4 2.84 -3.46 23.10
CA ILE A 4 1.41 -3.46 23.43
C ILE A 4 0.87 -4.89 23.39
N ALA A 5 1.26 -5.67 22.38
CA ALA A 5 0.91 -7.09 22.27
C ALA A 5 1.45 -7.89 23.46
N GLU A 6 2.71 -7.67 23.86
CA GLU A 6 3.33 -8.29 25.04
C GLU A 6 2.56 -7.98 26.33
N ARG A 7 2.15 -6.72 26.54
CA ARG A 7 1.42 -6.34 27.76
C ARG A 7 -0.02 -6.83 27.78
N SER A 8 -0.66 -6.92 26.63
CA SER A 8 -2.08 -7.29 26.52
C SER A 8 -2.32 -8.79 26.29
N GLY A 9 -1.28 -9.55 25.91
CA GLY A 9 -1.41 -10.94 25.47
C GLY A 9 -2.18 -11.08 24.14
N SER A 10 -2.34 -10.00 23.37
CA SER A 10 -3.08 -10.01 22.11
C SER A 10 -2.21 -10.45 20.93
N SER A 11 -2.81 -11.14 19.95
CA SER A 11 -2.20 -11.36 18.64
C SER A 11 -1.96 -10.02 17.92
N LEU A 12 -0.87 -9.91 17.17
CA LEU A 12 -0.49 -8.71 16.44
C LEU A 12 -0.38 -9.00 14.93
N GLN A 13 -1.09 -8.22 14.11
CA GLN A 13 -0.83 -8.13 12.68
C GLN A 13 -0.25 -6.75 12.38
N ILE A 14 0.96 -6.68 11.83
CA ILE A 14 1.54 -5.43 11.34
C ILE A 14 1.28 -5.35 9.84
N SER A 15 0.37 -4.45 9.48
CA SER A 15 -0.04 -4.26 8.09
C SER A 15 0.95 -3.37 7.33
N HIS A 16 1.15 -3.71 6.06
CA HIS A 16 1.99 -3.03 5.08
C HIS A 16 3.38 -2.75 5.62
N PHE A 17 4.10 -3.81 5.97
CA PHE A 17 5.43 -3.76 6.56
C PHE A 17 6.41 -3.11 5.58
N MET A 18 6.55 -1.80 5.73
CA MET A 18 7.36 -0.94 4.86
C MET A 18 8.16 0.04 5.70
N CYS A 19 9.22 0.57 5.10
CA CYS A 19 10.01 1.64 5.70
C CYS A 19 9.61 2.97 5.06
N VAL A 20 8.98 3.85 5.82
CA VAL A 20 8.80 5.27 5.45
C VAL A 20 9.96 6.06 6.07
N PRO A 21 11.01 6.40 5.29
CA PRO A 21 12.12 7.14 5.85
C PRO A 21 11.68 8.55 6.25
N ASN A 22 12.22 9.06 7.36
CA ASN A 22 12.05 10.46 7.75
C ASN A 22 13.13 11.30 7.07
N LEU A 23 12.94 11.60 5.78
CA LEU A 23 13.90 12.35 4.98
C LEU A 23 13.90 13.85 5.32
N GLY A 24 12.76 14.38 5.77
CA GLY A 24 12.64 15.78 6.15
C GLY A 24 13.11 16.70 5.02
N ARG A 25 14.01 17.64 5.34
CA ARG A 25 14.57 18.57 4.35
C ARG A 25 15.51 17.92 3.32
N ALA A 26 15.97 16.70 3.57
CA ALA A 26 16.86 15.98 2.66
C ALA A 26 16.09 15.20 1.56
N ALA A 27 14.75 15.17 1.61
CA ALA A 27 13.92 14.43 0.65
C ALA A 27 14.30 14.72 -0.81
N ASP A 28 14.42 16.00 -1.15
CA ASP A 28 14.76 16.44 -2.50
C ASP A 28 16.14 15.98 -2.97
N LEU A 29 17.13 16.01 -2.07
CA LEU A 29 18.49 15.54 -2.36
C LEU A 29 18.51 14.03 -2.56
N VAL A 30 17.80 13.29 -1.70
CA VAL A 30 17.70 11.83 -1.80
C VAL A 30 17.02 11.44 -3.10
N TYR A 31 15.95 12.13 -3.50
CA TYR A 31 15.28 11.89 -4.77
C TYR A 31 16.21 12.11 -5.97
N ALA A 32 16.95 13.22 -5.98
CA ALA A 32 17.95 13.49 -7.02
C ALA A 32 19.07 12.44 -7.06
N ALA A 33 19.51 11.94 -5.90
CA ALA A 33 20.50 10.87 -5.83
C ALA A 33 19.96 9.55 -6.41
N VAL A 34 18.71 9.19 -6.11
CA VAL A 34 18.06 8.00 -6.69
C VAL A 34 17.95 8.13 -8.21
N ASP A 35 17.62 9.30 -8.74
CA ASP A 35 17.60 9.54 -10.20
C ASP A 35 18.97 9.31 -10.85
N VAL A 36 20.07 9.70 -10.18
CA VAL A 36 21.43 9.45 -10.64
C VAL A 36 21.76 7.97 -10.60
N LEU A 37 21.43 7.28 -9.50
CA LEU A 37 21.66 5.84 -9.34
C LEU A 37 20.91 5.02 -10.39
N GLU A 38 19.70 5.42 -10.74
CA GLU A 38 18.93 4.80 -11.82
C GLU A 38 19.57 5.00 -13.19
N LYS A 39 20.15 6.18 -13.46
CA LYS A 39 20.92 6.42 -14.70
C LYS A 39 22.18 5.56 -14.76
N ILE A 40 22.90 5.42 -13.64
CA ILE A 40 24.08 4.56 -13.54
C ILE A 40 23.69 3.09 -13.73
N ASN A 41 22.61 2.63 -13.11
CA ASN A 41 22.12 1.25 -13.19
C ASN A 41 21.80 0.81 -14.64
N LYS A 42 21.48 1.76 -15.54
CA LYS A 42 21.30 1.48 -16.98
C LYS A 42 22.60 1.13 -17.71
N ILE A 43 23.75 1.58 -17.19
CA ILE A 43 25.07 1.37 -17.79
C ILE A 43 25.76 0.18 -17.09
N ILE A 44 25.75 0.19 -15.76
CA ILE A 44 26.36 -0.84 -14.92
C ILE A 44 25.30 -1.30 -13.91
N PRO A 45 24.83 -2.55 -13.98
CA PRO A 45 23.83 -3.06 -13.05
C PRO A 45 24.27 -2.88 -11.60
N LEU A 46 23.51 -2.09 -10.84
CA LEU A 46 23.76 -1.85 -9.43
C LEU A 46 23.00 -2.87 -8.57
N PRO A 47 23.60 -3.33 -7.45
CA PRO A 47 22.88 -4.13 -6.47
C PRO A 47 21.82 -3.28 -5.74
N GLY A 48 20.77 -3.94 -5.25
CA GLY A 48 19.87 -3.33 -4.27
C GLY A 48 20.62 -3.07 -2.96
N ILE A 49 20.27 -1.98 -2.27
CA ILE A 49 20.86 -1.64 -0.98
C ILE A 49 20.04 -2.32 0.14
N PRO A 50 20.68 -3.05 1.08
CA PRO A 50 19.98 -3.60 2.23
C PRO A 50 19.29 -2.52 3.05
N ASN A 51 18.02 -2.73 3.41
CA ASN A 51 17.29 -1.80 4.24
C ASN A 51 17.55 -2.12 5.73
N GLN A 52 18.62 -1.54 6.30
CA GLN A 52 19.00 -1.80 7.69
C GLN A 52 17.91 -1.45 8.70
N VAL A 53 17.08 -0.44 8.42
CA VAL A 53 15.95 -0.06 9.29
C VAL A 53 14.93 -1.19 9.32
N LEU A 54 14.59 -1.72 8.15
CA LEU A 54 13.66 -2.84 8.02
C LEU A 54 14.23 -4.13 8.63
N HIS A 55 15.51 -4.44 8.43
CA HIS A 55 16.15 -5.59 9.08
C HIS A 55 16.15 -5.47 10.62
N ARG A 56 16.37 -4.27 11.17
CA ARG A 56 16.24 -4.05 12.62
C ARG A 56 14.80 -4.26 13.10
N ALA A 57 13.82 -3.82 12.31
CA ALA A 57 12.42 -4.03 12.61
C ALA A 57 12.04 -5.53 12.56
N TYR A 58 12.55 -6.29 11.58
CA TYR A 58 12.43 -7.75 11.57
C TYR A 58 13.02 -8.39 12.82
N GLY A 59 14.21 -7.97 13.26
CA GLY A 59 14.79 -8.49 14.50
C GLY A 59 13.92 -8.22 15.75
N VAL A 60 13.08 -7.18 15.76
CA VAL A 60 12.08 -6.98 16.83
C VAL A 60 10.95 -8.00 16.74
N VAL A 61 10.50 -8.31 15.51
CA VAL A 61 9.48 -9.33 15.24
C VAL A 61 9.99 -10.72 15.60
N ASP A 62 11.20 -11.09 15.17
CA ASP A 62 11.84 -12.37 15.46
C ASP A 62 11.91 -12.63 16.97
N ARG A 63 12.38 -11.65 17.74
CA ARG A 63 12.42 -11.76 19.21
C ARG A 63 11.03 -11.90 19.84
N ALA A 64 10.00 -11.30 19.24
CA ALA A 64 8.63 -11.46 19.73
C ALA A 64 8.12 -12.89 19.47
N LEU A 65 8.37 -13.41 18.27
CA LEU A 65 8.03 -14.80 17.89
C LEU A 65 8.77 -15.82 18.77
N GLU A 66 10.05 -15.61 19.05
CA GLU A 66 10.86 -16.46 19.95
C GLU A 66 10.32 -16.50 21.38
N LYS A 67 9.67 -15.42 21.84
CA LYS A 67 8.97 -15.36 23.13
C LYS A 67 7.59 -16.00 23.10
N GLY A 68 7.15 -16.53 21.95
CA GLY A 68 5.84 -17.14 21.78
C GLY A 68 4.70 -16.15 21.51
N LEU A 69 5.00 -14.90 21.15
CA LEU A 69 3.95 -13.98 20.71
C LEU A 69 3.46 -14.34 19.33
N ASP A 70 2.15 -14.22 19.13
CA ASP A 70 1.51 -14.37 17.84
C ASP A 70 1.65 -13.07 17.01
N VAL A 71 2.68 -12.98 16.16
CA VAL A 71 2.97 -11.79 15.34
C VAL A 71 2.97 -12.15 13.86
N GLY A 72 2.04 -11.56 13.10
CA GLY A 72 2.00 -11.64 11.63
C GLY A 72 2.36 -10.31 10.97
N LEU A 73 2.82 -10.40 9.73
CA LEU A 73 3.14 -9.25 8.88
C LEU A 73 2.43 -9.40 7.53
N ASP A 74 2.19 -8.30 6.84
CA ASP A 74 1.83 -8.32 5.41
C ASP A 74 2.55 -7.21 4.63
N PHE A 75 2.59 -7.35 3.31
CA PHE A 75 3.12 -6.33 2.42
C PHE A 75 2.30 -6.22 1.14
N ILE A 76 2.41 -5.06 0.50
CA ILE A 76 1.87 -4.77 -0.81
C ILE A 76 2.96 -5.10 -1.84
N PRO A 77 2.73 -5.94 -2.86
CA PRO A 77 3.75 -6.32 -3.83
C PRO A 77 4.05 -5.24 -4.89
N TYR A 78 3.97 -3.96 -4.50
CA TYR A 78 4.27 -2.80 -5.33
C TYR A 78 5.15 -1.82 -4.57
N VAL A 79 6.01 -1.12 -5.29
CA VAL A 79 6.94 -0.12 -4.71
C VAL A 79 6.18 1.11 -4.19
N LEU A 80 5.12 1.52 -4.87
CA LEU A 80 4.30 2.66 -4.47
C LEU A 80 3.17 2.20 -3.55
N GLY A 81 3.07 2.85 -2.39
CA GLY A 81 1.88 2.77 -1.56
C GLY A 81 0.77 3.66 -2.12
N ASN A 82 -0.43 3.50 -1.60
CA ASN A 82 -1.56 4.37 -1.93
C ASN A 82 -2.22 4.90 -0.66
N THR A 83 -2.82 6.08 -0.73
CA THR A 83 -3.49 6.70 0.43
C THR A 83 -4.53 7.73 0.00
N THR A 84 -5.34 8.20 0.95
CA THR A 84 -6.32 9.27 0.74
C THR A 84 -5.76 10.63 1.15
N VAL A 85 -6.34 11.70 0.62
CA VAL A 85 -5.95 13.08 0.97
C VAL A 85 -6.10 13.40 2.45
N THR A 86 -7.07 12.77 3.11
CA THR A 86 -7.32 12.94 4.54
C THR A 86 -6.11 12.52 5.39
N GLN A 87 -5.30 11.55 4.93
CA GLN A 87 -4.07 11.12 5.62
C GLN A 87 -2.93 12.15 5.54
N LEU A 88 -3.05 13.17 4.68
CA LEU A 88 -2.03 14.21 4.51
C LEU A 88 -2.26 15.43 5.43
N TYR A 89 -3.32 15.40 6.24
CA TYR A 89 -3.69 16.46 7.16
C TYR A 89 -3.55 16.03 8.63
N PRO A 90 -3.30 16.99 9.55
CA PRO A 90 -3.17 16.67 10.96
C PRO A 90 -4.49 16.14 11.53
N PRO A 91 -4.46 15.20 12.50
CA PRO A 91 -5.67 14.56 13.03
C PRO A 91 -6.76 15.53 13.51
N TRP A 92 -6.37 16.64 14.16
CA TRP A 92 -7.33 17.64 14.65
C TRP A 92 -8.12 18.31 13.52
N ALA A 93 -7.55 18.41 12.31
CA ALA A 93 -8.25 18.99 11.16
C ALA A 93 -9.35 18.07 10.63
N LEU A 94 -9.30 16.77 10.97
CA LEU A 94 -10.29 15.75 10.61
C LEU A 94 -11.37 15.57 11.70
N GLU A 95 -11.25 16.22 12.86
CA GLU A 95 -12.28 16.13 13.91
C GLU A 95 -13.61 16.67 13.38
N GLY A 96 -14.66 15.82 13.38
CA GLY A 96 -15.93 16.13 12.72
C GLY A 96 -16.02 15.68 11.25
N GLY A 97 -15.07 14.87 10.79
CA GLY A 97 -15.09 14.23 9.47
C GLY A 97 -14.62 15.13 8.32
N THR A 98 -14.78 14.61 7.10
CA THR A 98 -14.34 15.28 5.87
C THR A 98 -14.96 16.67 5.72
N GLU A 99 -16.26 16.84 5.97
CA GLU A 99 -16.90 18.15 5.87
C GLU A 99 -16.25 19.22 6.78
N ALA A 100 -15.86 18.83 7.99
CA ALA A 100 -15.19 19.74 8.92
C ALA A 100 -13.78 20.10 8.44
N LEU A 101 -13.06 19.14 7.84
CA LEU A 101 -11.80 19.43 7.15
C LEU A 101 -12.00 20.45 6.03
N LEU A 102 -12.99 20.26 5.16
CA LEU A 102 -13.25 21.18 4.03
C LEU A 102 -13.53 22.60 4.54
N ARG A 103 -14.38 22.76 5.56
CA ARG A 103 -14.66 24.06 6.20
C ARG A 103 -13.39 24.71 6.76
N ARG A 104 -12.51 23.93 7.42
CA ARG A 104 -11.24 24.42 7.96
C ARG A 104 -10.25 24.80 6.86
N LEU A 105 -10.24 24.10 5.73
CA LEU A 105 -9.39 24.45 4.58
C LEU A 105 -9.87 25.70 3.85
N SER A 106 -11.18 26.00 3.91
CA SER A 106 -11.75 27.25 3.39
C SER A 106 -11.55 28.45 4.32
N ASP A 107 -11.33 28.22 5.63
CA ASP A 107 -11.02 29.28 6.60
C ASP A 107 -9.53 29.66 6.57
N PRO A 108 -9.16 30.93 6.33
CA PRO A 108 -7.75 31.33 6.19
C PRO A 108 -6.88 31.07 7.43
N GLU A 109 -7.43 31.26 8.63
CA GLU A 109 -6.69 31.09 9.89
C GLU A 109 -6.43 29.61 10.17
N GLN A 110 -7.48 28.78 10.02
CA GLN A 110 -7.37 27.34 10.18
C GLN A 110 -6.48 26.72 9.11
N ARG A 111 -6.59 27.15 7.85
CA ARG A 111 -5.71 26.70 6.75
C ARG A 111 -4.25 27.02 7.04
N ALA A 112 -3.94 28.23 7.52
CA ALA A 112 -2.57 28.60 7.89
C ALA A 112 -2.03 27.76 9.06
N ARG A 113 -2.88 27.41 10.03
CA ARG A 113 -2.53 26.49 11.12
C ARG A 113 -2.27 25.08 10.60
N ILE A 114 -3.14 24.54 9.75
CA ILE A 114 -2.97 23.23 9.11
C ILE A 114 -1.64 23.19 8.35
N ARG A 115 -1.36 24.22 7.55
CA ARG A 115 -0.10 24.34 6.80
C ARG A 115 1.12 24.23 7.71
N ARG A 116 1.12 25.00 8.80
CA ARG A 116 2.22 24.97 9.77
C ARG A 116 2.45 23.56 10.31
N ASP A 117 1.39 22.85 10.67
CA ASP A 117 1.50 21.49 11.22
C ASP A 117 2.01 20.49 10.17
N VAL A 118 1.51 20.57 8.92
CA VAL A 118 1.99 19.75 7.80
C VAL A 118 3.50 19.96 7.58
N GLU A 119 3.99 21.19 7.62
CA GLU A 119 5.38 21.51 7.34
C GLU A 119 6.34 21.25 8.52
N THR A 120 5.85 21.30 9.76
CA THR A 120 6.71 21.36 10.96
C THR A 120 6.55 20.19 11.92
N THR A 121 5.37 19.58 12.02
CA THR A 121 5.10 18.52 13.00
C THR A 121 5.84 17.24 12.60
N LYS A 122 6.71 16.77 13.50
CA LYS A 122 7.41 15.49 13.32
C LYS A 122 6.47 14.34 13.69
N ALA A 123 6.57 13.24 12.94
CA ALA A 123 5.84 12.03 13.26
C ALA A 123 6.16 11.56 14.69
N ARG A 124 5.12 11.27 15.48
CA ARG A 124 5.25 10.83 16.88
C ARG A 124 4.23 9.74 17.20
N TRP A 125 4.71 8.68 17.84
CA TRP A 125 3.90 7.64 18.48
C TRP A 125 4.03 7.77 20.00
N PRO A 126 2.96 7.54 20.79
CA PRO A 126 1.65 7.09 20.35
C PRO A 126 0.75 8.19 19.76
N HIS A 127 -0.12 7.80 18.83
CA HIS A 127 -1.00 8.73 18.10
C HIS A 127 -2.15 9.30 18.94
N TRP A 128 -2.47 8.68 20.09
CA TRP A 128 -3.52 9.14 21.00
C TRP A 128 -3.06 10.22 21.98
N GLU A 129 -1.76 10.55 22.01
CA GLU A 129 -1.28 11.65 22.83
C GLU A 129 -1.61 13.01 22.20
N PRO A 130 -2.00 14.03 22.98
CA PRO A 130 -2.26 15.37 22.47
C PRO A 130 -1.11 15.92 21.62
N GLY A 131 -1.43 16.37 20.41
CA GLY A 131 -0.45 16.89 19.45
C GLY A 131 0.38 15.82 18.73
N SER A 132 0.11 14.54 18.95
CA SER A 132 0.72 13.47 18.17
C SER A 132 0.10 13.35 16.79
N TRP A 133 0.95 13.04 15.82
CA TRP A 133 0.56 12.66 14.48
C TRP A 133 1.48 11.49 14.08
N ALA A 134 0.94 10.28 14.02
CA ALA A 134 1.77 9.08 13.80
C ALA A 134 2.53 9.10 12.46
N SER A 135 1.93 9.69 11.43
CA SER A 135 2.45 9.65 10.07
C SER A 135 2.19 10.96 9.36
N ASN A 136 3.02 11.98 9.63
CA ASN A 136 3.08 13.17 8.77
C ASN A 136 3.86 12.82 7.49
N TYR A 137 3.17 12.25 6.50
CA TYR A 137 3.81 11.73 5.28
C TYR A 137 4.50 12.81 4.46
N ILE A 138 3.94 14.01 4.39
CA ILE A 138 4.56 15.15 3.69
C ILE A 138 5.90 15.50 4.35
N LYS A 139 5.96 15.52 5.68
CA LYS A 139 7.21 15.78 6.40
C LYS A 139 8.23 14.66 6.24
N CYS A 140 7.78 13.40 6.22
CA CYS A 140 8.66 12.25 6.09
C CYS A 140 9.24 12.13 4.67
N LEU A 141 8.41 12.28 3.63
CA LEU A 141 8.74 11.94 2.26
C LEU A 141 8.99 13.14 1.36
N GLY A 142 8.42 14.30 1.69
CA GLY A 142 8.44 15.49 0.83
C GLY A 142 7.41 15.43 -0.30
N TRP A 143 7.05 16.61 -0.81
CA TRP A 143 5.99 16.79 -1.82
C TRP A 143 6.24 16.07 -3.15
N LYS A 144 7.50 15.82 -3.53
CA LYS A 144 7.85 15.15 -4.80
C LYS A 144 7.39 13.70 -4.88
N MET A 145 7.08 13.09 -3.75
CA MET A 145 6.75 11.67 -3.61
C MET A 145 5.26 11.38 -3.81
N PHE A 146 4.45 12.39 -4.12
CA PHE A 146 3.01 12.28 -4.24
C PHE A 146 2.57 12.56 -5.67
N SER A 147 1.99 11.55 -6.30
CA SER A 147 1.25 11.67 -7.56
C SER A 147 -0.23 11.45 -7.30
N ILE A 148 -1.09 12.19 -8.00
CA ILE A 148 -2.53 11.99 -7.92
C ILE A 148 -2.84 10.64 -8.55
N LEU A 149 -3.41 9.73 -7.76
CA LEU A 149 -3.90 8.45 -8.26
C LEU A 149 -5.29 8.64 -8.90
N SER A 150 -6.18 9.31 -8.17
CA SER A 150 -7.54 9.52 -8.60
C SER A 150 -8.12 10.78 -8.00
N VAL A 151 -9.05 11.40 -8.73
CA VAL A 151 -9.95 12.45 -8.24
C VAL A 151 -11.40 11.98 -8.31
N GLY A 152 -12.30 12.69 -7.65
CA GLY A 152 -13.72 12.36 -7.60
C GLY A 152 -14.54 12.91 -8.77
N SER A 153 -14.07 13.98 -9.43
CA SER A 153 -14.80 14.67 -10.48
C SER A 153 -14.17 14.50 -11.88
N GLU A 154 -15.00 14.47 -12.92
CA GLU A 154 -14.52 14.41 -14.31
C GLU A 154 -13.75 15.70 -14.70
N LYS A 155 -14.12 16.84 -14.10
CA LYS A 155 -13.49 18.15 -14.32
C LYS A 155 -11.97 18.08 -14.11
N ASN A 156 -11.54 17.42 -13.05
CA ASN A 156 -10.13 17.36 -12.65
C ASN A 156 -9.43 16.05 -13.05
N ARG A 157 -10.06 15.20 -13.85
CA ARG A 157 -9.50 13.90 -14.25
C ARG A 157 -8.16 14.03 -15.00
N HIS A 158 -7.95 15.14 -15.69
CA HIS A 158 -6.69 15.49 -16.34
C HIS A 158 -5.49 15.68 -15.37
N LEU A 159 -5.74 15.69 -14.06
CA LEU A 159 -4.71 15.75 -13.02
C LEU A 159 -4.16 14.36 -12.63
N GLU A 160 -4.88 13.28 -12.95
CA GLU A 160 -4.49 11.90 -12.60
C GLU A 160 -3.14 11.51 -13.24
N GLY A 161 -2.33 10.75 -12.50
CA GLY A 161 -0.96 10.35 -12.89
C GLY A 161 0.10 11.44 -12.70
N ARG A 162 -0.30 12.70 -12.48
CA ARG A 162 0.63 13.85 -12.40
C ARG A 162 1.09 14.10 -10.96
N ARG A 163 2.30 14.68 -10.79
CA ARG A 163 2.84 14.99 -9.46
C ARG A 163 2.28 16.29 -8.92
N ILE A 164 2.01 16.34 -7.61
CA ILE A 164 1.52 17.57 -6.92
C ILE A 164 2.44 18.76 -7.19
N VAL A 165 3.75 18.56 -7.13
CA VAL A 165 4.74 19.64 -7.30
C VAL A 165 4.77 20.23 -8.72
N GLU A 166 4.40 19.45 -9.73
CA GLU A 166 4.33 19.90 -11.13
C GLU A 166 3.06 20.72 -11.34
N LEU A 167 1.93 20.20 -10.84
CA LEU A 167 0.63 20.85 -10.89
C LEU A 167 0.60 22.18 -10.12
N ALA A 168 1.16 22.19 -8.91
CA ALA A 168 1.25 23.39 -8.10
C ALA A 168 2.07 24.49 -8.80
N ARG A 169 3.17 24.11 -9.45
CA ARG A 169 4.01 25.05 -10.23
C ARG A 169 3.24 25.64 -11.41
N GLU A 170 2.52 24.81 -12.16
CA GLU A 170 1.69 25.26 -13.29
C GLU A 170 0.57 26.21 -12.84
N ALA A 171 0.00 25.95 -11.67
CA ALA A 171 -1.00 26.81 -11.04
C ALA A 171 -0.42 28.08 -10.39
N GLY A 172 0.92 28.25 -10.35
CA GLY A 172 1.58 29.35 -9.66
C GLY A 172 1.37 29.35 -8.13
N LYS A 173 1.15 28.17 -7.55
CA LYS A 173 0.83 27.97 -6.12
C LYS A 173 1.92 27.19 -5.39
N ASP A 174 1.94 27.35 -4.08
CA ASP A 174 2.66 26.43 -3.20
C ASP A 174 2.00 25.04 -3.24
N PRO A 175 2.75 23.93 -3.14
CA PRO A 175 2.19 22.58 -3.10
C PRO A 175 1.10 22.36 -2.05
N PHE A 176 1.24 22.96 -0.86
CA PHE A 176 0.21 22.88 0.17
C PHE A 176 -1.06 23.59 -0.29
N ASP A 177 -0.93 24.79 -0.85
CA ASP A 177 -2.09 25.59 -1.26
C ASP A 177 -2.82 24.96 -2.44
N PHE A 178 -2.08 24.41 -3.40
CA PHE A 178 -2.65 23.62 -4.48
C PHE A 178 -3.42 22.40 -3.94
N LEU A 179 -2.83 21.64 -3.02
CA LEU A 179 -3.47 20.47 -2.42
C LEU A 179 -4.73 20.85 -1.63
N ALA A 180 -4.67 21.92 -0.84
CA ALA A 180 -5.82 22.41 -0.07
C ALA A 180 -6.97 22.82 -0.99
N ASP A 181 -6.68 23.55 -2.06
CA ASP A 181 -7.70 23.95 -3.04
C ASP A 181 -8.30 22.74 -3.76
N LEU A 182 -7.46 21.80 -4.19
CA LEU A 182 -7.92 20.57 -4.83
C LEU A 182 -8.78 19.73 -3.88
N THR A 183 -8.39 19.63 -2.60
CA THR A 183 -9.17 18.91 -1.58
C THR A 183 -10.56 19.51 -1.42
N VAL A 184 -10.67 20.84 -1.44
CA VAL A 184 -11.95 21.55 -1.36
C VAL A 184 -12.77 21.32 -2.63
N ASP A 185 -12.17 21.50 -3.81
CA ASP A 185 -12.84 21.35 -5.12
C ASP A 185 -13.33 19.91 -5.38
N GLU A 186 -12.62 18.92 -4.84
CA GLU A 186 -12.96 17.49 -4.96
C GLU A 186 -13.74 16.94 -3.76
N GLU A 187 -14.19 17.79 -2.83
CA GLU A 187 -14.93 17.38 -1.62
C GLU A 187 -14.19 16.30 -0.79
N GLY A 188 -12.85 16.32 -0.81
CA GLY A 188 -12.00 15.34 -0.14
C GLY A 188 -11.80 14.01 -0.89
N ALA A 189 -12.39 13.85 -2.07
CA ALA A 189 -12.28 12.64 -2.90
C ALA A 189 -10.99 12.65 -3.76
N VAL A 190 -9.83 12.71 -3.11
CA VAL A 190 -8.53 12.62 -3.79
C VAL A 190 -7.69 11.51 -3.17
N THR A 191 -7.12 10.66 -4.02
CA THR A 191 -6.18 9.61 -3.61
C THR A 191 -4.82 9.83 -4.26
N PHE A 192 -3.79 9.26 -3.64
CA PHE A 192 -2.40 9.44 -4.04
C PHE A 192 -1.68 8.11 -4.17
N LEU A 193 -0.77 8.05 -5.14
CA LEU A 193 0.37 7.15 -5.08
C LEU A 193 1.48 7.85 -4.29
N MET A 194 2.08 7.11 -3.36
CA MET A 194 3.11 7.61 -2.45
C MET A 194 4.36 6.75 -2.55
N GLY A 195 5.49 7.37 -2.90
CA GLY A 195 6.78 6.69 -2.98
C GLY A 195 7.64 7.14 -4.16
N ILE A 196 8.75 6.44 -4.36
CA ILE A 196 9.59 6.64 -5.55
C ILE A 196 8.97 5.82 -6.68
N SER A 197 8.78 6.43 -7.85
CA SER A 197 8.32 5.70 -9.04
C SER A 197 9.17 4.45 -9.27
N PRO A 198 8.54 3.27 -9.47
CA PRO A 198 9.26 2.02 -9.59
C PRO A 198 10.12 2.04 -10.84
N ARG A 199 11.40 1.78 -10.62
CA ARG A 199 12.42 1.66 -11.66
C ARG A 199 13.32 0.48 -11.31
N PRO A 200 14.07 -0.08 -12.28
CA PRO A 200 14.76 -1.34 -12.08
C PRO A 200 15.70 -1.39 -10.87
N TRP A 201 16.30 -0.26 -10.47
CA TRP A 201 17.16 -0.26 -9.27
C TRP A 201 16.38 -0.04 -7.98
N SER A 202 15.48 0.92 -7.93
CA SER A 202 14.62 1.22 -6.77
C SER A 202 13.74 0.02 -6.38
N GLU A 203 13.27 -0.76 -7.35
CA GLU A 203 12.55 -2.01 -7.08
C GLU A 203 13.45 -3.05 -6.41
N LYS A 204 14.71 -3.21 -6.82
CA LYS A 204 15.67 -4.09 -6.12
C LYS A 204 15.86 -3.70 -4.65
N VAL A 205 15.85 -2.40 -4.36
CA VAL A 205 15.94 -1.89 -2.96
C VAL A 205 14.68 -2.28 -2.18
N PHE A 206 13.50 -2.13 -2.78
CA PHE A 206 12.23 -2.54 -2.16
C PHE A 206 12.18 -4.05 -1.88
N LEU A 207 12.58 -4.88 -2.85
CA LEU A 207 12.52 -6.33 -2.78
C LEU A 207 13.37 -6.92 -1.64
N LYS A 208 14.46 -6.24 -1.24
CA LYS A 208 15.30 -6.67 -0.10
C LYS A 208 14.56 -6.72 1.23
N GLY A 209 13.39 -6.09 1.31
CA GLY A 209 12.52 -6.19 2.47
C GLY A 209 11.60 -7.38 2.48
N GLN A 210 11.42 -8.11 1.38
CA GLN A 210 10.25 -8.98 1.21
C GLN A 210 10.55 -10.47 1.47
N GLU A 211 11.71 -10.79 2.04
CA GLU A 211 12.18 -12.17 2.22
C GLU A 211 11.61 -12.84 3.49
N HIS A 212 11.18 -12.04 4.48
CA HIS A 212 10.82 -12.55 5.82
C HIS A 212 9.65 -13.56 5.79
N PRO A 213 9.72 -14.71 6.49
CA PRO A 213 8.74 -15.79 6.36
C PRO A 213 7.34 -15.46 6.85
N GLN A 214 7.20 -14.51 7.79
CA GLN A 214 5.89 -14.05 8.31
C GLN A 214 5.17 -13.03 7.43
N LEU A 215 5.73 -12.64 6.28
CA LEU A 215 5.06 -11.73 5.34
C LEU A 215 4.00 -12.47 4.53
N SER A 216 2.73 -12.24 4.85
CA SER A 216 1.60 -12.54 3.96
C SER A 216 1.41 -11.43 2.92
N VAL A 217 0.56 -11.68 1.93
CA VAL A 217 0.32 -10.73 0.83
C VAL A 217 -0.98 -9.96 1.10
N GLY A 218 -0.89 -8.63 1.12
CA GLY A 218 -2.02 -7.71 1.26
C GLY A 218 -2.16 -6.83 0.02
N ALA A 219 -3.39 -6.66 -0.48
CA ALA A 219 -3.64 -5.83 -1.66
C ALA A 219 -3.77 -4.33 -1.32
N ASP A 220 -4.15 -3.99 -0.09
CA ASP A 220 -4.37 -2.59 0.35
C ASP A 220 -5.19 -1.76 -0.64
N VAL A 221 -6.33 -2.30 -1.06
CA VAL A 221 -7.15 -1.67 -2.10
C VAL A 221 -8.05 -0.63 -1.46
N LEU A 222 -7.77 0.63 -1.75
CA LEU A 222 -8.74 1.70 -1.57
C LEU A 222 -9.68 1.68 -2.78
N PHE A 223 -10.93 1.28 -2.56
CA PHE A 223 -12.00 1.41 -3.56
C PHE A 223 -12.65 2.78 -3.39
N PRO A 224 -12.28 3.80 -4.20
CA PRO A 224 -12.92 5.09 -4.07
C PRO A 224 -14.35 5.00 -4.61
N GLU A 225 -15.29 5.72 -3.98
CA GLU A 225 -16.67 5.83 -4.50
C GLU A 225 -16.70 6.47 -5.89
N LYS A 226 -15.73 7.34 -6.18
CA LYS A 226 -15.54 8.05 -7.43
C LYS A 226 -14.09 7.93 -7.90
N GLY A 227 -13.88 7.79 -9.21
CA GLY A 227 -12.55 7.73 -9.80
C GLY A 227 -11.95 6.31 -9.88
N SER A 228 -10.64 6.18 -10.09
CA SER A 228 -9.92 4.93 -10.38
C SER A 228 -9.32 4.26 -9.14
N PRO A 229 -9.45 2.93 -8.97
CA PRO A 229 -8.74 2.22 -7.90
C PRO A 229 -7.23 2.14 -8.19
N PRO A 230 -6.39 1.87 -7.18
CA PRO A 230 -4.98 1.55 -7.40
C PRO A 230 -4.83 0.24 -8.19
N GLN A 231 -3.69 0.06 -8.84
CA GLN A 231 -3.35 -1.15 -9.59
C GLN A 231 -3.38 -2.43 -8.73
N THR A 232 -3.24 -2.28 -7.41
CA THR A 232 -3.34 -3.39 -6.46
C THR A 232 -4.72 -4.06 -6.47
N ALA A 233 -5.77 -3.37 -6.93
CA ALA A 233 -7.12 -3.91 -7.04
C ALA A 233 -7.22 -5.13 -7.97
N TYR A 234 -6.44 -5.17 -9.04
CA TYR A 234 -6.52 -6.23 -10.07
C TYR A 234 -5.24 -7.08 -10.16
N GLY A 235 -4.09 -6.51 -9.76
CA GLY A 235 -2.79 -7.10 -10.05
C GLY A 235 -2.08 -7.82 -8.91
N THR A 236 -2.47 -7.58 -7.64
CA THR A 236 -1.70 -7.98 -6.46
C THR A 236 -1.27 -9.45 -6.46
N PHE A 237 -2.22 -10.38 -6.50
CA PHE A 237 -1.91 -11.81 -6.42
C PHE A 237 -1.24 -12.36 -7.70
N PRO A 238 -1.72 -12.04 -8.91
CA PRO A 238 -1.03 -12.40 -10.15
C PRO A 238 0.43 -11.94 -10.19
N ARG A 239 0.72 -10.74 -9.67
CA ARG A 239 2.07 -10.18 -9.60
C ARG A 239 3.01 -11.02 -8.74
N ILE A 240 2.52 -11.65 -7.67
CA ILE A 240 3.34 -12.55 -6.85
C ILE A 240 3.87 -13.71 -7.70
N PHE A 241 3.00 -14.37 -8.46
CA PHE A 241 3.38 -15.55 -9.25
C PHE A 241 4.18 -15.18 -10.50
N GLN A 242 3.79 -14.11 -11.21
CA GLN A 242 4.54 -13.61 -12.35
C GLN A 242 5.91 -13.07 -11.91
N HIS A 243 5.91 -12.04 -11.08
CA HIS A 243 7.08 -11.20 -10.89
C HIS A 243 7.98 -11.78 -9.79
N TYR A 244 7.42 -12.11 -8.62
CA TYR A 244 8.20 -12.55 -7.47
C TYR A 244 8.69 -14.00 -7.59
N VAL A 245 7.88 -14.89 -8.17
CA VAL A 245 8.25 -16.30 -8.40
C VAL A 245 8.97 -16.46 -9.74
N ARG A 246 8.31 -16.20 -10.87
CA ARG A 246 8.83 -16.56 -12.20
C ARG A 246 9.94 -15.64 -12.72
N GLU A 247 9.78 -14.32 -12.60
CA GLU A 247 10.77 -13.36 -13.14
C GLU A 247 11.97 -13.13 -12.21
N LEU A 248 11.74 -13.05 -10.89
CA LEU A 248 12.78 -12.74 -9.92
C LEU A 248 13.36 -13.97 -9.20
N GLY A 249 12.61 -15.08 -9.13
CA GLY A 249 13.01 -16.24 -8.33
C GLY A 249 13.15 -15.95 -6.83
N LEU A 250 12.46 -14.91 -6.32
CA LEU A 250 12.56 -14.52 -4.90
C LEU A 250 11.85 -15.53 -3.98
N TYR A 251 10.76 -16.13 -4.46
CA TYR A 251 10.02 -17.17 -3.75
C TYR A 251 9.94 -18.44 -4.60
N THR A 252 9.86 -19.59 -3.94
CA THR A 252 9.36 -20.80 -4.61
C THR A 252 7.84 -20.68 -4.82
N LEU A 253 7.29 -21.47 -5.73
CA LEU A 253 5.85 -21.49 -5.98
C LEU A 253 5.06 -21.84 -4.71
N GLU A 254 5.49 -22.84 -3.96
CA GLU A 254 4.83 -23.30 -2.73
C GLU A 254 4.89 -22.23 -1.63
N ASN A 255 6.03 -21.54 -1.51
CA ASN A 255 6.17 -20.44 -0.57
C ASN A 255 5.22 -19.29 -0.92
N ALA A 256 5.13 -18.91 -2.19
CA ALA A 256 4.21 -17.89 -2.66
C ALA A 256 2.74 -18.28 -2.42
N VAL A 257 2.36 -19.53 -2.71
CA VAL A 257 1.02 -20.05 -2.41
C VAL A 257 0.73 -19.95 -0.91
N HIS A 258 1.64 -20.41 -0.05
CA HIS A 258 1.45 -20.37 1.41
C HIS A 258 1.25 -18.94 1.93
N ARG A 259 2.05 -17.97 1.45
CA ARG A 259 1.93 -16.54 1.82
C ARG A 259 0.57 -15.95 1.45
N CYS A 260 -0.01 -16.39 0.34
CA CYS A 260 -1.32 -15.94 -0.15
C CYS A 260 -2.50 -16.74 0.44
N THR A 261 -2.26 -17.86 1.13
CA THR A 261 -3.29 -18.79 1.60
C THR A 261 -3.13 -19.11 3.08
N GLY A 262 -2.43 -20.21 3.41
CA GLY A 262 -2.34 -20.72 4.78
C GLY A 262 -1.76 -19.74 5.79
N LEU A 263 -0.79 -18.90 5.38
CA LEU A 263 -0.26 -17.87 6.27
C LEU A 263 -1.30 -16.79 6.56
N ALA A 264 -2.06 -16.34 5.56
CA ALA A 264 -3.14 -15.36 5.77
C ALA A 264 -4.28 -15.96 6.62
N ALA A 265 -4.70 -17.20 6.31
CA ALA A 265 -5.74 -17.91 7.06
C ALA A 265 -5.38 -18.08 8.55
N SER A 266 -4.12 -18.38 8.85
CA SER A 266 -3.64 -18.54 10.24
C SER A 266 -3.71 -17.24 11.05
N ARG A 267 -3.69 -16.06 10.41
CA ARG A 267 -3.85 -14.77 11.11
C ARG A 267 -5.28 -14.54 11.54
N TYR A 268 -6.23 -15.15 10.84
CA TYR A 268 -7.63 -15.09 11.19
C TYR A 268 -8.12 -16.29 12.00
N GLY A 269 -7.26 -17.28 12.29
CA GLY A 269 -7.66 -18.49 13.01
C GLY A 269 -8.55 -19.43 12.18
N LEU A 270 -8.48 -19.34 10.85
CA LEU A 270 -9.31 -20.13 9.96
C LEU A 270 -8.68 -21.50 9.71
N GLU A 271 -9.12 -22.52 10.45
CA GLU A 271 -8.55 -23.89 10.38
C GLU A 271 -9.07 -24.74 9.21
N ASP A 272 -10.22 -24.35 8.64
CA ASP A 272 -10.86 -25.02 7.51
C ASP A 272 -10.55 -24.34 6.15
N ARG A 273 -9.70 -23.30 6.11
CA ARG A 273 -9.37 -22.53 4.91
C ARG A 273 -7.87 -22.30 4.74
N GLY A 274 -7.49 -21.87 3.53
CA GLY A 274 -6.09 -21.61 3.18
C GLY A 274 -5.23 -22.86 2.99
N VAL A 275 -5.84 -24.05 2.99
CA VAL A 275 -5.17 -25.35 2.84
C VAL A 275 -5.99 -26.28 1.95
N ILE A 276 -5.33 -27.13 1.16
CA ILE A 276 -5.98 -28.20 0.40
C ILE A 276 -5.93 -29.48 1.24
N ARG A 277 -7.04 -29.78 1.93
CA ARG A 277 -7.16 -30.93 2.84
C ARG A 277 -8.58 -31.45 2.84
N LYS A 278 -8.76 -32.77 3.00
CA LYS A 278 -10.10 -33.35 3.24
C LYS A 278 -10.77 -32.69 4.43
N GLY A 279 -12.01 -32.24 4.24
CA GLY A 279 -12.82 -31.55 5.26
C GLY A 279 -12.61 -30.04 5.35
N ALA A 280 -11.65 -29.47 4.61
CA ALA A 280 -11.53 -28.01 4.45
C ALA A 280 -12.58 -27.48 3.46
N ALA A 281 -12.88 -26.18 3.53
CA ALA A 281 -13.70 -25.50 2.54
C ALA A 281 -13.05 -25.61 1.15
N ALA A 282 -13.88 -25.83 0.14
CA ALA A 282 -13.45 -25.90 -1.26
C ALA A 282 -13.27 -24.50 -1.86
N ASP A 283 -12.39 -23.70 -1.25
CA ASP A 283 -11.89 -22.44 -1.76
C ASP A 283 -10.63 -22.72 -2.59
N LEU A 284 -10.78 -22.77 -3.90
CA LEU A 284 -9.74 -23.25 -4.81
C LEU A 284 -9.54 -22.27 -5.95
N VAL A 285 -8.29 -22.12 -6.38
CA VAL A 285 -7.92 -21.37 -7.58
C VAL A 285 -7.15 -22.31 -8.49
N VAL A 286 -7.54 -22.35 -9.77
CA VAL A 286 -6.77 -23.00 -10.83
C VAL A 286 -6.23 -21.92 -11.72
N PHE A 287 -4.92 -21.87 -11.88
CA PHE A 287 -4.25 -20.91 -12.75
C PHE A 287 -3.12 -21.59 -13.53
N ASP A 288 -2.88 -21.09 -14.74
CA ASP A 288 -1.75 -21.46 -15.57
C ASP A 288 -0.52 -20.70 -15.09
N PHE A 289 0.46 -21.43 -14.56
CA PHE A 289 1.68 -20.87 -14.00
C PHE A 289 2.55 -20.15 -15.04
N GLU A 290 2.50 -20.54 -16.31
CA GLU A 290 3.27 -19.89 -17.37
C GLU A 290 2.57 -18.64 -17.90
N ARG A 291 1.23 -18.61 -17.84
CA ARG A 291 0.42 -17.50 -18.37
C ARG A 291 0.01 -16.48 -17.33
N ILE A 292 0.05 -16.80 -16.03
CA ILE A 292 -0.39 -15.87 -14.99
C ILE A 292 0.38 -14.55 -15.08
N ARG A 293 -0.39 -13.45 -15.13
CA ARG A 293 0.14 -12.11 -15.41
C ARG A 293 -0.69 -11.02 -14.72
N ASP A 294 0.01 -10.12 -14.05
CA ASP A 294 -0.49 -8.81 -13.66
C ASP A 294 -0.49 -7.88 -14.88
N ASN A 295 -1.69 -7.56 -15.35
CA ASN A 295 -1.90 -6.60 -16.45
C ASN A 295 -2.15 -5.17 -15.94
N SER A 296 -2.25 -4.99 -14.63
CA SER A 296 -2.61 -3.74 -14.00
C SER A 296 -1.39 -2.84 -13.87
N THR A 297 -1.51 -1.61 -14.37
CA THR A 297 -0.43 -0.62 -14.30
C THR A 297 -0.89 0.62 -13.53
N TYR A 298 0.04 1.51 -13.17
CA TYR A 298 -0.32 2.76 -12.51
C TYR A 298 -1.21 3.66 -13.38
N ASP A 299 -1.00 3.65 -14.70
CA ASP A 299 -1.74 4.47 -15.66
C ASP A 299 -3.05 3.81 -16.12
N ASP A 300 -3.09 2.47 -16.11
CA ASP A 300 -4.26 1.67 -16.48
C ASP A 300 -4.49 0.55 -15.45
N PRO A 301 -5.07 0.88 -14.28
CA PRO A 301 -5.21 -0.04 -13.16
C PRO A 301 -6.41 -0.99 -13.26
N ARG A 302 -7.31 -0.81 -14.23
CA ARG A 302 -8.55 -1.61 -14.38
C ARG A 302 -8.37 -2.77 -15.37
N ARG A 303 -7.24 -3.46 -15.27
CA ARG A 303 -6.91 -4.57 -16.17
C ARG A 303 -6.96 -5.90 -15.42
N TYR A 304 -7.91 -6.73 -15.80
CA TYR A 304 -7.98 -8.09 -15.30
C TYR A 304 -6.70 -8.88 -15.63
N PRO A 305 -6.26 -9.74 -14.72
CA PRO A 305 -5.09 -10.57 -14.95
C PRO A 305 -5.37 -11.70 -15.94
N ASP A 306 -4.31 -12.19 -16.58
CA ASP A 306 -4.36 -13.41 -17.38
C ASP A 306 -4.03 -14.64 -16.54
N GLY A 307 -4.38 -15.81 -17.08
CA GLY A 307 -3.94 -17.10 -16.56
C GLY A 307 -4.74 -17.67 -15.39
N ILE A 308 -5.73 -16.97 -14.84
CA ILE A 308 -6.66 -17.56 -13.85
C ILE A 308 -7.82 -18.24 -14.59
N GLU A 309 -7.89 -19.56 -14.50
CA GLU A 309 -8.89 -20.36 -15.21
C GLU A 309 -10.14 -20.61 -14.39
N TRP A 310 -9.98 -20.87 -13.09
CA TRP A 310 -11.08 -21.12 -12.17
C TRP A 310 -10.85 -20.47 -10.82
N VAL A 311 -11.93 -19.97 -10.24
CA VAL A 311 -12.02 -19.60 -8.83
C VAL A 311 -13.27 -20.25 -8.27
N MET A 312 -13.11 -21.00 -7.19
CA MET A 312 -14.19 -21.65 -6.45
C MET A 312 -14.21 -21.09 -5.03
N VAL A 313 -15.41 -20.81 -4.53
CA VAL A 313 -15.64 -20.39 -3.15
C VAL A 313 -16.70 -21.32 -2.57
N ASN A 314 -16.37 -21.96 -1.44
CA ASN A 314 -17.22 -22.98 -0.81
C ASN A 314 -17.70 -24.05 -1.80
N GLY A 315 -16.84 -24.46 -2.74
CA GLY A 315 -17.12 -25.49 -3.74
C GLY A 315 -17.98 -25.06 -4.92
N LYS A 316 -18.43 -23.80 -4.98
CA LYS A 316 -19.13 -23.26 -6.17
C LYS A 316 -18.16 -22.41 -7.00
N ALA A 317 -18.12 -22.66 -8.30
CA ALA A 317 -17.34 -21.83 -9.22
C ALA A 317 -17.94 -20.42 -9.28
N VAL A 318 -17.11 -19.41 -9.05
CA VAL A 318 -17.43 -17.98 -9.23
C VAL A 318 -16.71 -17.40 -10.46
N LEU A 319 -15.65 -18.08 -10.91
CA LEU A 319 -14.99 -17.83 -12.18
C LEU A 319 -14.71 -19.18 -12.84
N GLN A 320 -15.06 -19.31 -14.12
CA GLN A 320 -14.86 -20.52 -14.91
C GLN A 320 -14.47 -20.16 -16.35
N GLY A 321 -13.35 -20.71 -16.83
CA GLY A 321 -12.85 -20.44 -18.19
C GLY A 321 -12.56 -18.96 -18.42
N GLY A 322 -12.06 -18.26 -17.39
CA GLY A 322 -11.80 -16.82 -17.44
C GLY A 322 -13.05 -15.92 -17.38
N LYS A 323 -14.25 -16.49 -17.20
CA LYS A 323 -15.50 -15.72 -17.11
C LYS A 323 -15.99 -15.69 -15.67
N TYR A 324 -16.17 -14.48 -15.15
CA TYR A 324 -16.75 -14.23 -13.83
C TYR A 324 -18.29 -14.37 -13.88
N ASP A 325 -18.85 -15.09 -12.91
CA ASP A 325 -20.30 -15.19 -12.70
C ASP A 325 -20.73 -14.33 -11.51
N ALA A 326 -21.34 -13.18 -11.81
CA ALA A 326 -21.81 -12.23 -10.80
C ALA A 326 -23.01 -12.74 -9.98
N ALA A 327 -23.73 -13.77 -10.45
CA ALA A 327 -24.85 -14.36 -9.71
C ALA A 327 -24.39 -15.42 -8.70
N ALA A 328 -23.19 -15.98 -8.88
CA ALA A 328 -22.60 -16.93 -7.96
C ALA A 328 -22.06 -16.22 -6.71
N LEU A 329 -22.91 -16.11 -5.68
CA LEU A 329 -22.57 -15.51 -4.38
C LEU A 329 -22.46 -16.57 -3.26
N PRO A 330 -21.55 -17.57 -3.34
CA PRO A 330 -21.40 -18.62 -2.34
C PRO A 330 -20.63 -18.18 -1.08
N GLY A 331 -20.30 -16.89 -0.98
CA GLY A 331 -19.57 -16.34 0.16
C GLY A 331 -20.32 -16.57 1.47
N MET A 332 -19.57 -16.73 2.55
CA MET A 332 -20.11 -16.88 3.90
C MET A 332 -19.44 -15.86 4.82
N VAL A 333 -20.20 -15.38 5.81
CA VAL A 333 -19.61 -14.63 6.92
C VAL A 333 -18.73 -15.61 7.71
N LEU A 334 -17.46 -15.28 7.86
CA LEU A 334 -16.52 -16.05 8.66
C LEU A 334 -16.57 -15.56 10.10
N ALA A 335 -16.77 -16.48 11.04
CA ALA A 335 -16.65 -16.23 12.47
C ALA A 335 -15.40 -16.95 12.99
N ARG A 336 -14.72 -16.31 13.95
CA ARG A 336 -13.63 -16.92 14.71
C ARG A 336 -14.16 -17.83 15.81
#